data_AF-A0A1Z9Z1F7-F1
#
_entry.id   AF-A0A1Z9Z1F7-F1
#
_cell.length_a   1.000
_cell.length_b   1.000
_cell.length_c   1.000
_cell.angle_alpha   90.00
_cell.angle_beta   90.00
_cell.angle_gamma   90.00
#
_symmetry.space_group_name_H-M   'P 1'
#
loop_
_entity.id
_entity.type
_entity.pdbx_description
1 polymer ?
#
loop_
_entity_poly.entity_id
_entity_poly.type
_entity_poly.pdbx_seq_one_letter_code
_entity_poly.pdbx_strand_id
1 'polypeptide(L)'
;MLEGNVMKDLYLLILKEYKKWVITVILAITIFGVGLQIWFGVLSIAMVFLTTLNLYICIDTWCNGMYPYLEPINEQSNKFDVFARWLTILGLSVFHIWVLVIPFFEK
;
A
#
# COMPACT_ATOMS: atom_id res chain seq x y z
N MET A 1 27.48 6.33 3.13
CA MET A 1 27.27 4.92 3.57
C MET A 1 26.19 4.77 4.68
N LEU A 2 25.34 5.79 4.91
CA LEU A 2 24.40 5.89 6.05
C LEU A 2 22.91 5.59 5.71
N GLU A 3 22.52 5.52 4.44
CA GLU A 3 21.10 5.54 4.03
C GLU A 3 20.33 4.23 4.29
N GLY A 4 21.01 3.08 4.20
CA GLY A 4 20.35 1.78 4.37
C GLY A 4 19.83 1.51 5.78
N ASN A 5 20.45 2.09 6.81
CA ASN A 5 19.98 1.96 8.19
C ASN A 5 18.75 2.83 8.44
N VAL A 6 18.73 4.07 7.93
CA VAL A 6 17.59 4.99 8.10
C VAL A 6 16.30 4.42 7.50
N MET A 7 16.37 3.85 6.29
CA MET A 7 15.20 3.28 5.61
C MET A 7 14.65 2.04 6.34
N LYS A 8 15.53 1.25 6.96
CA LYS A 8 15.15 0.10 7.77
C LYS A 8 14.51 0.54 9.08
N ASP A 9 15.15 1.49 9.78
CA ASP A 9 14.67 2.03 11.06
C ASP A 9 13.29 2.69 10.89
N LEU A 10 13.10 3.44 9.80
CA LEU A 10 11.80 4.03 9.46
C LEU A 10 10.72 2.97 9.25
N TYR A 11 11.02 1.91 8.49
CA TYR A 11 10.05 0.83 8.28
C TYR A 11 9.66 0.14 9.59
N LEU A 12 10.65 -0.16 10.44
CA LEU A 12 10.41 -0.77 11.75
C LEU A 12 9.61 0.14 12.68
N LEU A 13 9.90 1.45 12.68
CA LEU A 13 9.13 2.46 13.41
C LEU A 13 7.67 2.47 12.95
N ILE A 14 7.45 2.48 11.64
CA ILE A 14 6.10 2.45 11.07
C ILE A 14 5.37 1.18 11.50
N LEU A 15 6.02 0.02 11.41
CA LEU A 15 5.42 -1.27 11.78
C LEU A 15 5.07 -1.35 13.27
N LYS A 16 5.92 -0.79 14.14
CA LYS A 16 5.75 -0.87 15.60
C LYS A 16 4.77 0.16 16.14
N GLU A 17 4.85 1.41 15.68
CA GLU A 17 4.15 2.54 16.29
C GLU A 17 3.02 3.09 15.40
N TYR A 18 3.19 3.09 14.09
CA TYR A 18 2.28 3.75 13.15
C TYR A 18 1.43 2.80 12.29
N LYS A 19 1.49 1.48 12.52
CA LYS A 19 0.74 0.48 11.74
C LYS A 19 -0.74 0.81 11.64
N LYS A 20 -1.35 1.16 12.78
CA LYS A 20 -2.77 1.57 12.84
C LYS A 20 -3.02 2.82 12.00
N TRP A 21 -2.14 3.82 12.10
CA TRP A 21 -2.25 5.06 11.33
C TRP A 21 -2.16 4.82 9.82
N VAL A 22 -1.22 3.98 9.37
CA VAL A 22 -1.10 3.61 7.95
C VAL A 22 -2.39 2.95 7.45
N ILE A 23 -2.92 1.98 8.19
CA ILE A 23 -4.19 1.32 7.84
C ILE A 23 -5.33 2.35 7.77
N THR A 24 -5.44 3.24 8.76
CA THR A 24 -6.47 4.28 8.78
C THR A 24 -6.37 5.22 7.59
N VAL A 25 -5.16 5.66 7.21
CA VAL A 25 -4.94 6.54 6.06
C VAL A 25 -5.33 5.84 4.76
N ILE A 26 -4.90 4.59 4.56
CA ILE A 26 -5.26 3.81 3.37
C ILE A 26 -6.78 3.67 3.27
N LEU A 27 -7.44 3.26 4.36
CA LEU A 27 -8.91 3.12 4.40
C LEU A 27 -9.62 4.45 4.12
N ALA A 28 -9.15 5.56 4.69
CA ALA A 28 -9.74 6.87 4.45
C ALA A 28 -9.65 7.28 2.97
N ILE A 29 -8.49 7.05 2.35
CA ILE A 29 -8.28 7.28 0.92
C ILE A 29 -9.20 6.39 0.08
N THR A 30 -9.33 5.10 0.42
CA THR A 30 -10.22 4.18 -0.29
C THR A 30 -11.69 4.60 -0.18
N ILE A 31 -12.17 4.92 1.02
CA ILE A 31 -13.54 5.38 1.25
C ILE A 31 -13.82 6.65 0.44
N PHE A 32 -12.91 7.60 0.46
CA PHE A 32 -13.03 8.83 -0.31
C PHE A 32 -13.07 8.55 -1.82
N GLY A 33 -12.13 7.75 -2.34
CA GLY A 33 -12.07 7.40 -3.77
C GLY A 33 -13.31 6.66 -4.25
N VAL A 34 -13.76 5.65 -3.51
CA VAL A 34 -15.01 4.92 -3.81
C VAL A 34 -16.22 5.86 -3.73
N GLY A 35 -16.26 6.76 -2.75
CA GLY A 35 -17.30 7.79 -2.63
C GLY A 35 -17.38 8.68 -3.87
N LEU A 36 -16.23 9.11 -4.41
CA LEU A 36 -16.18 9.83 -5.68
C LEU A 36 -16.68 8.96 -6.85
N GLN A 37 -16.28 7.69 -6.93
CA GLN A 37 -16.75 6.82 -8.02
C GLN A 37 -18.27 6.63 -8.01
N ILE A 38 -18.88 6.53 -6.82
CA ILE A 38 -20.34 6.48 -6.64
C ILE A 38 -20.97 7.81 -7.09
N TRP A 39 -20.43 8.93 -6.62
CA TRP A 39 -20.96 10.26 -6.93
C TRP A 39 -20.99 10.56 -8.44
N PHE A 40 -19.96 10.13 -9.16
CA PHE A 40 -19.86 10.32 -10.61
C PHE A 40 -20.48 9.18 -11.44
N GLY A 41 -21.07 8.17 -10.79
CA GLY A 41 -21.72 7.04 -11.46
C GLY A 41 -20.79 6.15 -12.29
N VAL A 42 -19.50 6.08 -11.93
CA VAL A 42 -18.48 5.30 -12.65
C VAL A 42 -18.13 3.97 -11.96
N LEU A 43 -18.75 3.67 -10.82
CA LEU A 43 -18.48 2.45 -10.08
C LEU A 43 -19.13 1.24 -10.77
N SER A 44 -18.30 0.24 -11.12
CA SER A 44 -18.75 -1.05 -11.61
C SER A 44 -18.45 -2.18 -10.61
N ILE A 45 -19.12 -3.33 -10.75
CA ILE A 45 -18.85 -4.52 -9.92
C ILE A 45 -17.40 -4.97 -10.03
N ALA A 46 -16.82 -4.91 -11.25
CA ALA A 46 -15.41 -5.23 -11.47
C ALA A 46 -14.50 -4.29 -10.67
N MET A 47 -14.83 -2.98 -10.63
CA MET A 47 -14.08 -2.01 -9.83
C MET A 47 -14.21 -2.22 -8.33
N VAL A 48 -15.38 -2.66 -7.84
CA VAL A 48 -15.54 -3.04 -6.43
C VAL A 48 -14.61 -4.20 -6.07
N PHE A 49 -14.56 -5.24 -6.90
CA PHE A 49 -13.68 -6.39 -6.68
C PHE A 49 -12.20 -5.99 -6.72
N LEU A 50 -11.80 -5.26 -7.76
CA LEU A 50 -10.42 -4.80 -7.94
C LEU A 50 -9.97 -3.90 -6.78
N THR A 51 -10.81 -2.95 -6.37
CA THR A 51 -10.51 -2.04 -5.25
C THR A 51 -10.37 -2.79 -3.93
N THR A 52 -11.26 -3.76 -3.67
CA THR A 52 -11.21 -4.57 -2.44
C THR A 52 -9.96 -5.44 -2.38
N LEU A 53 -9.63 -6.14 -3.47
CA LEU A 53 -8.42 -6.97 -3.55
C LEU A 53 -7.16 -6.12 -3.39
N ASN A 54 -7.11 -4.98 -4.07
CA ASN A 54 -5.96 -4.09 -4.03
C ASN A 54 -5.79 -3.41 -2.66
N LEU A 55 -6.89 -3.06 -2.00
CA LEU A 55 -6.88 -2.58 -0.61
C LEU A 55 -6.23 -3.60 0.32
N TYR A 56 -6.64 -4.86 0.22
CA TYR A 56 -6.07 -5.96 1.01
C TYR A 56 -4.56 -6.09 0.77
N ILE A 57 -4.14 -6.15 -0.50
CA ILE A 57 -2.72 -6.30 -0.89
C ILE A 57 -1.89 -5.10 -0.40
N CYS A 58 -2.41 -3.88 -0.52
CA CYS A 58 -1.72 -2.67 -0.10
C CYS A 58 -1.51 -2.65 1.42
N ILE A 59 -2.56 -2.94 2.20
CA ILE A 59 -2.46 -3.02 3.66
C ILE A 59 -1.50 -4.13 4.08
N ASP A 60 -1.61 -5.33 3.49
CA ASP A 60 -0.76 -6.47 3.83
C ASP A 60 0.72 -6.18 3.54
N THR A 61 1.01 -5.54 2.41
CA THR A 61 2.38 -5.13 2.04
C THR A 61 2.99 -4.16 3.05
N TRP A 62 2.21 -3.19 3.53
CA TRP A 62 2.65 -2.28 4.58
C TRP A 62 2.84 -2.99 5.94
N CYS A 63 2.01 -3.98 6.24
CA CYS A 63 1.86 -4.53 7.60
C CYS A 63 2.65 -5.81 7.89
N ASN A 64 2.78 -6.68 6.89
CA ASN A 64 3.33 -8.03 7.05
C ASN A 64 4.38 -8.32 5.97
N GLY A 65 4.35 -7.56 4.87
CA GLY A 65 5.24 -7.81 3.76
C GLY A 65 4.79 -8.97 2.87
N MET A 66 4.95 -8.82 1.56
CA MET A 66 4.44 -9.80 0.59
C MET A 66 5.01 -11.22 0.77
N TYR A 67 4.10 -12.14 1.10
CA TYR A 67 4.26 -13.59 0.95
C TYR A 67 4.47 -13.96 -0.53
N PRO A 68 5.25 -15.01 -0.89
CA PRO A 68 6.11 -15.86 -0.06
C PRO A 68 7.62 -15.51 -0.15
N TYR A 69 8.01 -14.42 -0.83
CA TYR A 69 9.42 -14.16 -1.16
C TYR A 69 10.07 -13.00 -0.39
N LEU A 70 9.29 -12.21 0.35
CA LEU A 70 9.78 -11.06 1.10
C LEU A 70 9.19 -11.09 2.50
N GLU A 71 9.90 -11.73 3.44
CA GLU A 71 9.59 -11.65 4.88
C GLU A 71 9.58 -10.19 5.37
N PRO A 72 8.87 -9.87 6.47
CA PRO A 72 8.96 -8.56 7.11
C PRO A 72 10.43 -8.16 7.31
N ILE A 73 10.75 -6.88 7.04
CA ILE A 73 12.10 -6.39 7.35
C ILE A 73 12.35 -6.62 8.83
N ASN A 74 13.47 -7.27 9.14
CA ASN A 74 13.91 -7.59 10.49
C ASN A 74 15.36 -7.12 10.69
N GLU A 75 15.92 -7.35 11.88
CA GLU A 75 17.28 -6.92 12.20
C GLU A 75 18.36 -7.54 11.31
N GLN A 76 18.07 -8.66 10.65
CA GLN A 76 18.99 -9.37 9.76
C GLN A 76 18.86 -8.95 8.29
N SER A 77 17.81 -8.21 7.92
CA SER A 77 17.60 -7.75 6.55
C SER A 77 18.73 -6.82 6.08
N ASN A 78 19.20 -7.08 4.86
CA ASN A 78 20.27 -6.32 4.23
C ASN A 78 19.70 -5.06 3.52
N LYS A 79 20.60 -4.21 2.99
CA LYS A 79 20.20 -2.95 2.33
C LYS A 79 19.36 -3.16 1.06
N PHE A 80 19.60 -4.22 0.32
CA PHE A 80 18.85 -4.55 -0.89
C PHE A 80 17.43 -5.01 -0.55
N ASP A 81 17.26 -5.84 0.47
CA ASP A 81 15.94 -6.30 0.93
C ASP A 81 15.08 -5.10 1.37
N VAL A 82 15.69 -4.18 2.11
CA VAL A 82 15.05 -2.93 2.56
C VAL A 82 14.63 -2.07 1.38
N PHE A 83 15.52 -1.88 0.40
CA PHE A 83 15.22 -1.10 -0.80
C PHE A 83 14.10 -1.73 -1.64
N ALA A 84 14.17 -3.03 -1.91
CA ALA A 84 13.16 -3.77 -2.66
C ALA A 84 11.78 -3.70 -1.99
N ARG A 85 11.74 -3.79 -0.66
CA ARG A 85 10.50 -3.60 0.12
C ARG A 85 9.94 -2.20 -0.07
N TRP A 86 10.76 -1.15 0.05
CA TRP A 86 10.28 0.22 -0.14
C TRP A 86 9.75 0.46 -1.55
N LEU A 87 10.43 -0.07 -2.57
CA LEU A 87 9.94 -0.02 -3.94
C LEU A 87 8.58 -0.70 -4.10
N THR A 88 8.40 -1.83 -3.43
CA THR A 88 7.15 -2.62 -3.43
C THR A 88 6.01 -1.86 -2.75
N ILE A 89 6.27 -1.29 -1.57
CA ILE A 89 5.32 -0.47 -0.81
C ILE A 89 4.85 0.72 -1.65
N LEU A 90 5.81 1.46 -2.24
CA LEU A 90 5.51 2.64 -3.04
C LEU A 90 4.75 2.26 -4.32
N GLY A 91 5.19 1.22 -5.02
CA GLY A 91 4.53 0.73 -6.23
C GLY A 91 3.08 0.32 -5.97
N LEU A 92 2.82 -0.45 -4.92
CA LEU A 92 1.46 -0.87 -4.56
C LEU A 92 0.61 0.28 -4.03
N SER A 93 1.21 1.25 -3.32
CA SER A 93 0.49 2.47 -2.91
C SER A 93 0.05 3.29 -4.12
N VAL A 94 0.94 3.49 -5.11
CA VAL A 94 0.61 4.19 -6.37
C VAL A 94 -0.44 3.42 -7.16
N PHE A 95 -0.30 2.10 -7.26
CA PHE A 95 -1.29 1.24 -7.92
C PHE A 95 -2.66 1.30 -7.22
N HIS A 96 -2.70 1.39 -5.88
CA HIS A 96 -3.92 1.60 -5.12
C HIS A 96 -4.63 2.90 -5.51
N ILE A 97 -3.89 4.02 -5.56
CA ILE A 97 -4.46 5.28 -6.04
C ILE A 97 -4.93 5.17 -7.48
N TRP A 98 -4.14 4.54 -8.36
CA TRP A 98 -4.51 4.37 -9.76
C TRP A 98 -5.82 3.60 -9.93
N VAL A 99 -6.04 2.51 -9.18
CA VAL A 99 -7.31 1.77 -9.20
C VAL A 99 -8.48 2.65 -8.75
N LEU A 100 -8.27 3.58 -7.83
CA LEU A 100 -9.31 4.53 -7.43
C LEU A 100 -9.63 5.57 -8.51
N VAL A 101 -8.69 5.85 -9.41
CA VAL A 101 -8.80 6.93 -10.41
C VAL A 101 -9.11 6.41 -11.81
N ILE A 102 -8.71 5.19 -12.18
CA ILE A 102 -8.89 4.66 -13.54
C ILE A 102 -10.34 4.73 -14.07
N PRO A 103 -11.42 4.54 -13.27
CA PRO A 103 -12.79 4.60 -13.79
C PRO A 103 -13.21 5.98 -14.31
N PHE A 104 -12.48 7.04 -13.95
CA PHE A 104 -12.75 8.38 -14.45
C PHE A 104 -12.20 8.61 -15.87
N PHE A 105 -11.28 7.75 -16.33
CA PHE A 105 -10.64 7.85 -17.64
C PHE A 105 -11.18 6.85 -18.66
N GLU A 106 -11.86 5.79 -18.22
CA GLU A 106 -12.46 4.76 -19.09
C GLU A 106 -13.89 5.10 -19.56
N LYS A 107 -14.22 6.39 -19.67
CA LYS A 107 -15.52 6.87 -20.17
C LYS A 107 -15.63 6.86 -21.68
#